data_AF-A0A2M8QS57-F1
#
_entry.id   AF-A0A2M8QS57-F1
#
_cell.length_a   1.000
_cell.length_b   1.000
_cell.length_c   1.000
_cell.angle_alpha   90.00
_cell.angle_beta   90.00
_cell.angle_gamma   90.00
#
_symmetry.space_group_name_H-M   'P 1'
#
loop_
_entity.id
_entity.type
_entity.pdbx_description
1 polymer ?
#
loop_
_entity_poly.entity_id
_entity_poly.type
_entity_poly.pdbx_seq_one_letter_code
_entity_poly.pdbx_strand_id
1 'polypeptide(L)' 'MADIINLRQARKAKARADQTRQAEINRVKFGRTKAERKAEALEEERKARMIDGAHRDGQNIKTD' A
#
# COMPACT_ATOMS: atom_id res chain seq x y z
N MET A 1 -1.61 -40.98 28.92
CA MET A 1 -2.18 -40.55 27.63
C MET A 1 -1.30 -39.40 27.14
N ALA A 2 -0.59 -39.56 26.04
CA ALA A 2 0.36 -38.54 25.58
C ALA A 2 -0.33 -37.66 24.53
N ASP A 3 -0.32 -36.34 24.73
CA ASP A 3 -0.83 -35.39 23.76
C ASP A 3 0.14 -35.30 22.58
N ILE A 4 -0.24 -35.91 21.46
CA ILE A 4 0.53 -35.88 20.21
C ILE A 4 0.27 -34.54 19.54
N ILE A 5 1.17 -33.59 19.79
CA ILE A 5 1.06 -32.25 19.21
C ILE A 5 1.74 -32.19 17.83
N ASN A 6 1.02 -31.69 16.84
CA ASN A 6 1.58 -31.51 15.49
C ASN A 6 2.45 -30.24 15.42
N LEU A 7 3.77 -30.43 15.51
CA LEU A 7 4.74 -29.34 15.45
C LEU A 7 4.70 -28.54 14.12
N ARG A 8 4.27 -29.16 13.01
CA ARG A 8 4.13 -28.44 11.73
C ARG A 8 3.00 -27.41 11.82
N GLN A 9 1.86 -27.77 12.41
CA GLN A 9 0.75 -26.85 12.60
C GLN A 9 1.11 -25.73 13.58
N ALA A 10 1.79 -26.06 14.68
CA ALA A 10 2.28 -25.07 15.64
C ALA A 10 3.24 -24.05 14.99
N ARG A 11 4.21 -24.52 14.19
CA ARG A 11 5.11 -23.65 13.43
C ARG A 11 4.36 -22.75 12.45
N LYS A 12 3.36 -23.29 11.74
CA LYS A 12 2.55 -22.52 10.79
C LYS A 12 1.73 -21.44 11.50
N ALA A 13 1.14 -21.76 12.65
CA ALA A 13 0.41 -20.79 13.47
C ALA A 13 1.33 -19.64 13.93
N LYS A 14 2.53 -19.96 14.44
CA LYS A 14 3.54 -18.97 14.83
C LYS A 14 3.93 -18.06 13.66
N ALA A 15 4.24 -18.64 12.50
CA ALA A 15 4.61 -17.87 11.31
C ALA A 15 3.52 -16.88 10.88
N ARG A 16 2.24 -17.28 10.94
CA ARG A 16 1.12 -16.37 10.64
C ARG A 16 1.03 -15.23 11.67
N ALA A 17 1.17 -15.54 12.96
CA ALA A 17 1.13 -14.53 14.03
C ALA A 17 2.28 -13.51 13.92
N ASP A 18 3.47 -13.97 13.53
CA ASP A 18 4.63 -13.10 13.33
C ASP A 18 4.44 -12.20 12.11
N GLN A 19 3.86 -12.71 11.02
CA GLN A 19 3.48 -11.91 9.85
C GLN A 19 2.46 -10.82 10.18
N THR A 20 1.42 -11.14 10.97
CA THR A 20 0.42 -10.14 11.39
C THR A 20 1.04 -9.04 12.24
N ARG A 21 1.89 -9.42 13.20
CA ARG A 21 2.60 -8.44 14.06
C ARG A 21 3.51 -7.54 13.25
N GLN A 22 4.26 -8.10 12.29
CA GLN A 22 5.11 -7.30 11.41
C GLN A 22 4.28 -6.34 10.53
N ALA A 23 3.11 -6.78 10.06
CA ALA A 23 2.20 -5.92 9.30
C ALA A 23 1.68 -4.74 10.14
N GLU A 24 1.32 -4.97 11.41
CA GLU A 24 0.93 -3.91 12.35
C GLU A 24 2.07 -2.93 12.61
N ILE A 25 3.27 -3.44 12.89
CA ILE A 25 4.47 -2.61 13.05
C ILE A 25 4.71 -1.76 11.81
N ASN A 26 4.55 -2.32 10.62
CA ASN A 26 4.72 -1.59 9.37
C ASN A 26 3.63 -0.53 9.16
N ARG A 27 2.37 -0.78 9.57
CA ARG A 27 1.30 0.22 9.55
C ARG A 27 1.64 1.42 10.43
N VAL A 28 2.11 1.16 11.65
CA VAL A 28 2.49 2.22 12.60
C VAL A 28 3.74 2.96 12.15
N LYS A 29 4.79 2.25 11.74
CA LYS A 29 6.09 2.85 11.37
C LYS A 29 6.05 3.63 10.06
N PHE A 30 5.35 3.11 9.06
CA PHE A 30 5.36 3.70 7.73
C PHE A 30 4.10 4.52 7.43
N GLY A 31 3.11 4.52 8.34
CA GLY A 31 1.90 5.35 8.29
C GLY A 31 0.93 5.04 7.15
N ARG A 32 1.41 4.45 6.05
CA ARG A 32 0.65 4.07 4.86
C ARG A 32 1.00 2.65 4.43
N THR A 33 -0.02 1.84 4.16
CA THR A 33 0.17 0.49 3.63
C THR A 33 0.59 0.52 2.16
N LYS A 34 1.12 -0.59 1.63
CA LYS A 34 1.42 -0.72 0.19
C LYS A 34 0.16 -0.54 -0.67
N ALA A 35 -1.00 -0.96 -0.17
CA ALA A 35 -2.27 -0.81 -0.85
C ALA A 35 -2.69 0.67 -0.92
N GLU A 36 -2.59 1.40 0.20
CA GLU A 36 -2.88 2.84 0.26
C GLU A 36 -1.98 3.65 -0.66
N ARG A 37 -0.66 3.40 -0.64
CA ARG A 37 0.28 4.09 -1.55
C ARG A 37 -0.05 3.85 -3.03
N LYS A 38 -0.50 2.64 -3.37
CA LYS A 38 -0.91 2.32 -4.75
C LYS A 38 -2.21 3.03 -5.13
N ALA A 39 -3.19 3.06 -4.24
CA ALA A 39 -4.44 3.77 -4.47
C ALA A 39 -4.19 5.28 -4.65
N GLU A 40 -3.34 5.86 -3.81
CA GLU A 40 -2.95 7.27 -3.90
C GLU A 40 -2.23 7.58 -5.22
N ALA A 41 -1.26 6.75 -5.63
CA ALA A 41 -0.58 6.91 -6.91
C ALA A 41 -1.53 6.86 -8.12
N LEU A 42 -2.53 5.96 -8.09
CA LEU A 42 -3.55 5.87 -9.14
C LEU A 42 -4.46 7.10 -9.17
N GLU A 43 -4.84 7.63 -7.99
CA GLU A 43 -5.62 8.85 -7.87
C GLU A 43 -4.82 10.08 -8.34
N GLU A 44 -3.53 10.16 -8.02
CA GLU A 44 -2.62 11.20 -8.54
C GLU A 44 -2.50 11.13 -10.06
N GLU A 45 -2.32 9.94 -10.63
CA GLU A 45 -2.25 9.76 -12.09
C GLU A 45 -3.57 10.14 -12.78
N ARG A 46 -4.71 9.83 -12.15
CA ARG A 46 -6.03 10.24 -12.64
C ARG A 46 -6.18 11.76 -12.61
N LYS A 47 -5.79 12.40 -11.52
CA LYS A 47 -5.82 13.87 -11.38
C LYS A 47 -4.90 14.52 -12.40
N ALA A 48 -3.68 14.00 -12.57
CA ALA A 48 -2.73 14.49 -13.55
C ALA A 48 -3.31 14.42 -14.97
N ARG A 49 -3.89 13.28 -15.37
CA ARG A 49 -4.55 13.14 -16.68
C ARG A 49 -5.76 14.05 -16.85
N MET A 50 -6.54 14.26 -15.79
CA MET A 50 -7.68 15.18 -15.82
C MET A 50 -7.23 16.63 -16.00
N ILE A 51 -6.16 17.03 -15.31
CA ILE A 51 -5.56 18.36 -15.43
C ILE A 51 -4.98 18.54 -16.83
N ASP A 52 -4.24 17.54 -17.33
CA ASP A 52 -3.65 17.53 -18.67
C ASP A 52 -4.73 17.63 -19.77
N GLY A 53 -5.79 16.82 -19.70
CA GLY A 53 -6.92 16.93 -20.63
C GLY A 53 -7.75 18.21 -20.48
N ALA A 54 -7.67 18.88 -19.32
CA ALA A 54 -8.29 20.18 -19.09
C ALA A 54 -7.38 21.36 -19.47
N HIS A 55 -6.08 21.14 -19.71
CA HIS A 55 -5.19 22.15 -20.28
C HIS A 55 -5.64 22.40 -21.72
N ARG A 56 -6.33 23.52 -21.93
CA ARG A 56 -6.49 24.11 -23.26
C ARG A 56 -5.16 24.77 -23.61
N ASP A 57 -4.60 24.42 -24.77
CA ASP A 57 -3.38 24.97 -25.40
C ASP A 57 -3.44 26.50 -25.71
N GLY A 58 -4.05 27.31 -24.84
CA GLY A 58 -4.33 28.72 -25.06
C GLY A 58 -3.66 29.70 -24.08
N GLN A 59 -2.87 29.22 -23.10
CA GLN A 59 -2.18 30.09 -22.14
C GLN A 59 -0.65 30.02 -22.19
N ASN A 60 -0.07 29.51 -23.29
CA ASN A 60 1.27 29.94 -23.69
C ASN A 60 1.18 31.33 -24.32
N ILE A 61 0.75 32.32 -23.53
CA ILE A 61 1.04 33.72 -23.83
C ILE A 61 2.54 33.84 -23.60
N LYS A 62 3.28 33.90 -24.71
CA LYS A 62 4.67 34.33 -24.74
C LYS A 62 4.74 35.66 -23.99
N THR A 63 5.33 35.66 -22.80
CA THR A 63 5.86 36.86 -22.17
C THR A 63 7.35 36.90 -22.50
N ASP A 64 7.66 37.79 -23.45
CA ASP A 64 8.94 38.41 -23.86
C ASP A 64 10.22 37.56 -23.94
#